data_AF-A0A519ZET3-F1
#
_entry.id   AF-A0A519ZET3-F1
#
_cell.length_a   1.000
_cell.length_b   1.000
_cell.length_c   1.000
_cell.angle_alpha   90.00
_cell.angle_beta   90.00
_cell.angle_gamma   90.00
#
_symmetry.space_group_name_H-M   'P 1'
#
loop_
_entity.id
_entity.type
_entity.pdbx_description
1 polymer ?
#
loop_
_entity_poly.entity_id
_entity_poly.type
_entity_poly.pdbx_seq_one_letter_code
_entity_poly.pdbx_strand_id
1 'polypeptide(L)'
;AFRVLSDHIRAIAFTIADGQLPSNTGAGYVIRRILRRAVRYYYSYLDFKQPLLYQLLPVIAEQFKLVFPELMKQQDFVSKVIREEEEAFLRTLEKGLKRMDSIINSNNGGTISGSDAFELLDTFGFPIDLQFIHLIYY
;
A
#
# COMPACT_ATOMS: atom_id res chain seq x y z
N ALA A 1 11.57 -3.24 -7.67
CA ALA A 1 11.14 -3.20 -6.26
C ALA A 1 11.65 -1.97 -5.49
N PHE A 2 12.92 -1.93 -5.10
CA PHE A 2 13.43 -0.89 -4.19
C PHE A 2 13.29 0.56 -4.70
N ARG A 3 13.50 0.80 -6.01
CA ARG A 3 13.29 2.13 -6.62
C ARG A 3 11.84 2.61 -6.49
N VAL A 4 10.87 1.71 -6.64
CA VAL A 4 9.44 2.02 -6.53
C VAL A 4 9.08 2.38 -5.09
N LEU A 5 9.54 1.58 -4.12
CA LEU A 5 9.34 1.89 -2.70
C LEU A 5 9.94 3.25 -2.33
N SER A 6 11.17 3.50 -2.78
CA SER A 6 11.90 4.74 -2.51
C SER A 6 11.19 5.97 -3.09
N ASP A 7 10.61 5.85 -4.28
CA ASP A 7 9.81 6.92 -4.87
C ASP A 7 8.50 7.16 -4.10
N HIS A 8 7.78 6.10 -3.77
CA HIS A 8 6.50 6.20 -3.07
C HIS A 8 6.67 6.78 -1.66
N ILE A 9 7.68 6.34 -0.90
CA ILE A 9 7.91 6.88 0.45
C ILE A 9 8.25 8.37 0.42
N ARG A 10 8.98 8.86 -0.59
CA ARG A 10 9.22 10.31 -0.74
C ARG A 10 7.92 11.05 -0.95
N ALA A 11 7.12 10.62 -1.93
CA ALA A 11 5.84 11.25 -2.22
C ALA A 11 4.92 11.28 -0.98
N ILE A 12 4.78 10.14 -0.29
CA ILE A 12 3.96 10.02 0.92
C ILE A 12 4.49 10.93 2.03
N ALA A 13 5.79 10.86 2.33
CA ALA A 13 6.40 11.57 3.46
C ALA A 13 6.31 13.09 3.31
N PHE A 14 6.67 13.63 2.13
CA PHE A 14 6.60 15.06 1.87
C PHE A 14 5.16 15.57 1.91
N THR A 15 4.23 14.85 1.30
CA THR A 15 2.83 15.28 1.27
C THR A 15 2.18 15.28 2.66
N ILE A 16 2.51 14.31 3.52
CA ILE A 16 2.04 14.30 4.92
C ILE A 16 2.70 15.45 5.71
N ALA A 17 3.99 15.71 5.50
CA ALA A 17 4.69 16.82 6.14
C ALA A 17 4.14 18.20 5.71
N ASP A 18 3.60 18.32 4.50
CA ASP A 18 2.84 19.49 4.00
C ASP A 18 1.40 19.58 4.55
N GLY A 19 1.03 18.68 5.47
CA GLY A 19 -0.25 18.70 6.18
C GLY A 19 -1.39 17.96 5.48
N GLN A 20 -1.13 17.28 4.35
CA GLN A 20 -2.14 16.49 3.65
C GLN A 20 -2.16 15.05 4.17
N LEU A 21 -3.27 14.68 4.80
CA LEU A 21 -3.44 13.35 5.40
C LEU A 21 -4.13 12.37 4.44
N PRO A 22 -3.81 11.06 4.53
CA PRO A 22 -4.56 10.02 3.84
C PRO A 22 -6.05 10.08 4.17
N SER A 23 -6.91 9.98 3.14
CA SER A 23 -8.37 10.08 3.31
C SER A 23 -9.14 9.30 2.23
N ASN A 24 -10.47 9.29 2.31
CA ASN A 24 -11.34 8.69 1.30
C ASN A 24 -11.61 9.61 0.09
N THR A 25 -11.20 10.88 0.13
CA THR A 25 -11.59 11.88 -0.89
C THR A 25 -10.45 12.85 -1.24
N GLY A 26 -10.54 13.50 -2.40
CA GLY A 26 -9.61 14.56 -2.80
C GLY A 26 -8.14 14.14 -2.80
N ALA A 27 -7.26 15.02 -2.33
CA ALA A 27 -5.82 14.78 -2.26
C ALA A 27 -5.45 13.63 -1.31
N GLY A 28 -6.18 13.50 -0.19
CA GLY A 28 -5.97 12.41 0.77
C GLY A 28 -6.21 11.03 0.16
N TYR A 29 -7.15 10.89 -0.77
CA TYR A 29 -7.38 9.65 -1.52
C TYR A 29 -6.17 9.27 -2.39
N VAL A 30 -5.53 10.25 -3.03
CA VAL A 30 -4.35 10.01 -3.87
C VAL A 30 -3.19 9.50 -3.03
N ILE A 31 -2.91 10.15 -1.89
CA ILE A 31 -1.83 9.74 -0.98
C ILE A 31 -2.07 8.33 -0.44
N ARG A 32 -3.31 8.06 -0.02
CA ARG A 32 -3.72 6.72 0.42
C ARG A 32 -3.47 5.66 -0.65
N ARG A 33 -3.78 5.96 -1.92
CA ARG A 33 -3.52 5.03 -3.04
C ARG A 33 -2.02 4.76 -3.24
N ILE A 34 -1.19 5.79 -3.14
CA ILE A 34 0.27 5.64 -3.27
C ILE A 34 0.82 4.78 -2.11
N LEU A 35 0.38 5.05 -0.87
CA LEU A 35 0.74 4.27 0.31
C LEU A 35 0.35 2.80 0.15
N ARG A 36 -0.91 2.53 -0.19
CA ARG A 36 -1.39 1.17 -0.39
C ARG A 36 -0.62 0.44 -1.49
N ARG A 37 -0.28 1.13 -2.59
CA ARG A 37 0.53 0.55 -3.67
C ARG A 37 1.93 0.20 -3.21
N ALA A 38 2.57 1.04 -2.40
CA ALA A 38 3.89 0.73 -1.82
C ALA A 38 3.82 -0.47 -0.88
N VAL A 39 2.78 -0.54 -0.04
CA VAL A 39 2.51 -1.68 0.86
C VAL A 39 2.31 -2.97 0.09
N ARG A 40 1.45 -2.95 -0.93
CA ARG A 40 1.26 -4.09 -1.84
C ARG A 40 2.59 -4.56 -2.43
N TYR A 41 3.43 -3.62 -2.85
CA TYR A 41 4.66 -3.96 -3.55
C TYR A 41 5.63 -4.70 -2.64
N TYR A 42 5.87 -4.23 -1.42
CA TYR A 42 6.76 -4.96 -0.50
C TYR A 42 6.13 -6.27 0.00
N TYR A 43 4.80 -6.30 0.15
CA TYR A 43 4.09 -7.51 0.55
C TYR A 43 4.24 -8.62 -0.50
N SER A 44 3.94 -8.30 -1.76
CA SER A 44 3.89 -9.29 -2.85
C SER A 44 5.27 -9.63 -3.44
N TYR A 45 6.18 -8.66 -3.53
CA TYR A 45 7.46 -8.84 -4.24
C TYR A 45 8.68 -8.95 -3.33
N LEU A 46 8.57 -8.55 -2.06
CA LEU A 46 9.66 -8.65 -1.08
C LEU A 46 9.34 -9.63 0.06
N ASP A 47 8.16 -10.26 0.04
CA ASP A 47 7.63 -11.14 1.10
C ASP A 47 7.71 -10.54 2.51
N PHE A 48 7.61 -9.20 2.60
CA PHE A 48 7.67 -8.48 3.87
C PHE A 48 6.24 -8.19 4.36
N LYS A 49 5.87 -8.72 5.53
CA LYS A 49 4.46 -8.70 6.01
C LYS A 49 4.22 -7.78 7.20
N GLN A 50 5.21 -6.94 7.51
CA GLN A 50 5.15 -5.97 8.61
C GLN A 50 5.23 -4.54 8.03
N PRO A 51 4.85 -3.50 8.79
CA PRO A 51 5.03 -2.11 8.36
C PRO A 51 6.52 -1.84 8.08
N LEU A 52 6.83 -1.26 6.92
CA LEU A 52 8.19 -1.08 6.42
C LEU A 52 8.49 0.38 6.09
N LEU A 53 7.53 1.11 5.53
CA LEU A 53 7.73 2.45 5.00
C LEU A 53 8.10 3.44 6.11
N TYR A 54 7.49 3.33 7.28
CA TYR A 54 7.85 4.18 8.43
C TYR A 54 9.32 4.02 8.86
N GLN A 55 9.92 2.83 8.67
CA GLN A 55 11.32 2.56 9.00
C GLN A 55 12.29 3.27 8.04
N LEU A 56 11.84 3.58 6.82
CA LEU A 56 12.62 4.31 5.82
C LEU A 56 12.59 5.82 6.07
N LEU A 57 11.61 6.31 6.82
CA LEU A 57 11.38 7.75 7.01
C LEU A 57 12.58 8.49 7.59
N PRO A 58 13.29 8.01 8.64
CA PRO A 58 14.44 8.74 9.19
C PRO A 58 15.55 8.97 8.15
N VAL A 59 15.77 7.99 7.27
CA VAL A 59 16.77 8.10 6.19
C VAL A 59 16.36 9.18 5.18
N ILE A 60 15.07 9.24 4.83
CA ILE A 60 14.54 10.27 3.92
C ILE A 60 14.60 11.66 4.57
N ALA A 61 14.21 11.77 5.84
CA ALA A 61 14.24 13.03 6.58
C ALA A 61 15.67 13.60 6.66
N GLU A 62 16.65 12.75 6.99
CA GLU A 62 18.06 13.13 7.04
C GLU A 62 18.60 13.55 5.66
N GLN A 63 18.28 12.79 4.60
CA GLN A 63 18.72 13.09 3.24
C GLN A 63 18.23 14.46 2.76
N PHE A 64 17.03 14.89 3.17
CA PHE A 64 16.40 16.12 2.71
C PHE A 64 16.43 17.27 3.71
N LYS A 65 17.09 17.13 4.87
CA LYS A 65 17.06 18.11 5.96
C LYS A 65 17.46 19.55 5.55
N LEU A 66 18.29 19.71 4.52
CA LEU A 66 18.73 21.02 4.02
C LEU A 66 17.78 21.63 2.98
N VAL A 67 16.99 20.81 2.29
CA VAL A 67 16.09 21.23 1.21
C VAL A 67 14.65 21.35 1.71
N PHE A 68 14.27 20.46 2.63
CA PHE A 68 12.92 20.38 3.20
C PHE A 68 13.03 20.01 4.70
N PRO A 69 13.47 20.95 5.56
CA PRO A 69 13.66 20.72 6.99
C PRO A 69 12.35 20.37 7.74
N GLU A 70 11.20 20.70 7.17
CA GLU A 70 9.86 20.44 7.71
C GLU A 70 9.64 18.94 7.94
N LEU A 71 10.15 18.09 7.04
CA LEU A 71 10.04 16.64 7.19
C LEU A 71 10.80 16.14 8.41
N MET A 72 11.99 16.69 8.68
CA MET A 72 12.78 16.35 9.87
C MET A 72 12.09 16.83 11.14
N LYS A 73 11.54 18.05 11.15
CA LYS A 73 10.80 18.61 12.29
C LYS A 73 9.54 17.80 12.63
N GLN A 74 8.92 17.17 11.63
CA GLN A 74 7.68 16.41 11.76
C GLN A 74 7.87 14.90 11.68
N GLN A 75 9.12 14.41 11.76
CA GLN A 75 9.44 13.01 11.51
C GLN A 75 8.58 12.05 12.34
N ASP A 76 8.41 12.30 13.63
CA ASP A 76 7.65 11.41 14.52
C ASP A 76 6.17 11.36 14.15
N PHE A 77 5.59 12.50 13.78
CA PHE A 77 4.20 12.60 13.34
C PHE A 77 3.99 11.85 12.02
N VAL A 78 4.83 12.13 11.02
CA VAL A 78 4.76 11.48 9.70
C VAL A 78 4.98 9.97 9.84
N SER A 79 5.92 9.55 10.69
CA SER A 79 6.20 8.13 10.99
C SER A 79 4.97 7.42 11.54
N LYS A 80 4.30 8.06 12.51
CA LYS A 80 3.09 7.53 13.13
C LYS A 80 1.96 7.37 12.12
N VAL A 81 1.69 8.40 11.31
CA VAL A 81 0.63 8.36 10.28
C VAL A 81 0.90 7.24 9.27
N ILE A 82 2.13 7.15 8.76
CA ILE A 82 2.50 6.10 7.80
C ILE A 82 2.31 4.72 8.41
N ARG A 83 2.82 4.49 9.63
CA ARG A 83 2.71 3.20 10.31
C ARG A 83 1.25 2.79 10.54
N GLU A 84 0.40 3.70 11.00
CA GLU A 84 -1.01 3.43 11.26
C GLU A 84 -1.78 3.04 9.98
N GLU A 85 -1.52 3.72 8.87
CA GLU A 85 -2.11 3.39 7.56
C GLU A 85 -1.55 2.08 6.99
N GLU A 86 -0.24 1.81 7.15
CA GLU A 86 0.36 0.52 6.78
C GLU A 86 -0.30 -0.64 7.53
N GLU A 87 -0.39 -0.55 8.86
CA GLU A 87 -1.00 -1.58 9.70
C GLU A 87 -2.49 -1.79 9.36
N ALA A 88 -3.24 -0.70 9.17
CA ALA A 88 -4.64 -0.77 8.80
C ALA A 88 -4.83 -1.49 7.46
N PHE A 89 -3.97 -1.19 6.48
CA PHE A 89 -4.07 -1.81 5.17
C PHE A 89 -3.57 -3.26 5.16
N LEU A 90 -2.49 -3.59 5.88
CA LEU A 90 -2.00 -4.97 6.03
C LEU A 90 -3.09 -5.90 6.61
N ARG A 91 -3.84 -5.44 7.63
CA ARG A 91 -4.98 -6.19 8.17
C ARG A 91 -6.07 -6.45 7.11
N THR A 92 -6.30 -5.48 6.23
CA THR A 92 -7.24 -5.63 5.11
C THR A 92 -6.72 -6.61 4.07
N LEU A 93 -5.42 -6.57 3.76
CA LEU A 93 -4.79 -7.49 2.81
C LEU A 93 -4.88 -8.94 3.25
N GLU A 94 -4.60 -9.23 4.52
CA GLU A 94 -4.72 -10.58 5.06
C GLU A 94 -6.15 -11.11 4.98
N LYS A 95 -7.16 -10.27 5.22
CA LYS A 95 -8.57 -10.64 5.03
C LYS A 95 -8.89 -10.91 3.56
N GLY A 96 -8.33 -10.11 2.65
CA GLY A 96 -8.50 -10.30 1.21
C GLY A 96 -7.88 -11.60 0.70
N LEU A 97 -6.72 -12.03 1.23
CA LEU A 97 -6.15 -13.34 0.92
C LEU A 97 -7.09 -14.47 1.31
N LYS A 98 -7.60 -14.46 2.54
CA LYS A 98 -8.55 -15.48 3.02
C LYS A 98 -9.82 -15.51 2.17
N ARG A 99 -10.31 -14.34 1.74
CA ARG A 99 -11.47 -14.22 0.86
C ARG A 99 -11.18 -14.82 -0.51
N MET A 100 -10.02 -14.51 -1.08
CA MET A 100 -9.55 -15.06 -2.35
C MET A 100 -9.43 -16.59 -2.28
N ASP A 101 -8.81 -17.14 -1.24
CA ASP A 101 -8.69 -18.59 -1.02
C ASP A 101 -10.08 -19.24 -0.94
N SER A 102 -11.04 -18.61 -0.27
CA SER A 102 -12.42 -19.08 -0.21
C SER A 102 -13.09 -19.13 -1.60
N ILE A 103 -12.87 -18.12 -2.44
CA ILE A 103 -13.44 -18.05 -3.79
C ILE A 103 -12.84 -19.15 -4.69
N ILE A 104 -11.52 -19.34 -4.61
CA ILE A 104 -10.80 -20.37 -5.37
C ILE A 104 -11.30 -21.77 -4.98
N ASN A 105 -11.47 -22.02 -3.68
CA ASN A 105 -11.96 -23.30 -3.17
C ASN A 105 -13.43 -23.56 -3.55
N SER A 106 -14.29 -22.53 -3.55
CA SER A 106 -15.69 -22.70 -3.95
C SER A 106 -15.86 -22.92 -5.46
N ASN A 107 -14.94 -22.38 -6.27
CA ASN A 107 -14.99 -22.51 -7.73
C ASN A 107 -14.18 -23.71 -8.26
N ASN A 108 -13.62 -24.57 -7.41
CA ASN A 108 -12.76 -25.71 -7.78
C ASN A 108 -11.61 -25.30 -8.75
N GLY A 109 -11.04 -24.11 -8.57
CA GLY A 109 -10.00 -23.59 -9.47
C GLY A 109 -10.50 -23.08 -10.84
N GLY A 110 -11.82 -22.94 -11.01
CA GLY A 110 -12.42 -22.30 -12.18
C GLY A 110 -12.29 -20.76 -12.18
N THR A 111 -12.87 -20.13 -13.21
CA THR A 111 -12.81 -18.69 -13.48
C THR A 111 -13.34 -17.85 -12.30
N ILE A 112 -12.57 -16.84 -11.86
CA ILE A 112 -13.03 -15.85 -10.87
C ILE A 112 -13.99 -14.88 -11.55
N SER A 113 -15.14 -14.62 -10.93
CA SER A 113 -16.11 -13.68 -11.47
C SER A 113 -15.56 -12.25 -11.50
N GLY A 114 -15.98 -11.44 -12.49
CA GLY A 114 -15.59 -10.03 -12.56
C GLY A 114 -16.01 -9.23 -11.31
N SER A 115 -17.12 -9.61 -10.67
CA SER A 115 -17.57 -9.05 -9.40
C SER A 115 -16.62 -9.36 -8.24
N ASP A 116 -16.13 -10.60 -8.13
CA ASP A 116 -15.18 -10.98 -7.09
C ASP A 116 -13.81 -10.32 -7.32
N ALA A 117 -13.36 -10.26 -8.57
CA ALA A 117 -12.12 -9.57 -8.94
C ALA A 117 -12.21 -8.05 -8.63
N PHE A 118 -13.37 -7.44 -8.88
CA PHE A 118 -13.63 -6.04 -8.53
C PHE A 118 -13.66 -5.83 -7.02
N GLU A 119 -14.31 -6.71 -6.25
CA GLU A 119 -14.32 -6.68 -4.78
C GLU A 119 -12.88 -6.77 -4.21
N LEU A 120 -12.10 -7.74 -4.68
CA LEU A 120 -10.70 -7.93 -4.30
C LEU A 120 -9.86 -6.69 -4.59
N LEU A 121 -10.07 -6.05 -5.75
CA LEU A 121 -9.36 -4.83 -6.12
C LEU A 121 -9.77 -3.61 -5.29
N ASP A 122 -11.07 -3.32 -5.21
CA ASP A 122 -11.58 -2.08 -4.62
C ASP A 122 -11.58 -2.13 -3.09
N THR A 123 -12.07 -3.24 -2.52
CA THR A 123 -12.23 -3.38 -1.06
C THR A 123 -10.92 -3.82 -0.40
N PHE A 124 -10.23 -4.79 -1.00
CA PHE A 124 -9.05 -5.39 -0.39
C PHE A 124 -7.72 -4.89 -0.97
N GLY A 125 -7.75 -4.08 -2.03
CA GLY A 125 -6.56 -3.53 -2.66
C GLY A 125 -5.70 -4.59 -3.36
N PHE A 126 -6.28 -5.73 -3.75
CA PHE A 126 -5.59 -6.75 -4.54
C PHE A 126 -5.37 -6.28 -5.96
N PRO A 127 -4.13 -6.21 -6.46
CA PRO A 127 -3.92 -6.03 -7.87
C PRO A 127 -4.56 -7.23 -8.58
N ILE A 128 -5.22 -6.95 -9.69
CA ILE A 128 -5.45 -7.95 -10.74
C ILE A 128 -4.07 -8.22 -11.34
N ASP A 129 -3.19 -8.91 -10.60
CA ASP A 129 -1.88 -9.25 -11.12
C ASP A 129 -2.06 -10.23 -12.28
N LEU A 130 -1.25 -10.10 -13.32
CA LEU A 130 -1.37 -10.86 -14.58
C LEU A 130 -1.41 -12.40 -14.39
N GLN A 131 -0.90 -12.91 -13.27
CA GLN A 131 -0.98 -14.33 -12.93
C GLN A 131 -2.43 -14.78 -12.64
N PHE A 132 -3.28 -13.92 -12.07
CA PHE A 132 -4.71 -14.20 -11.89
C PHE A 132 -5.50 -14.00 -13.19
N ILE A 133 -5.05 -13.11 -14.08
CA ILE A 133 -5.64 -13.00 -15.43
C ILE A 133 -5.50 -14.31 -16.20
N HIS A 134 -4.42 -15.07 -15.98
CA HIS A 134 -4.25 -16.36 -16.64
C HIS A 134 -5.30 -17.40 -16.23
N LEU A 135 -5.88 -17.29 -15.02
CA LEU A 135 -7.01 -18.10 -14.54
C LEU A 135 -8.39 -17.57 -14.99
N ILE A 136 -8.45 -16.35 -15.53
CA ILE A 136 -9.70 -15.72 -15.99
C ILE A 136 -9.96 -15.97 -17.49
N TYR A 137 -8.97 -16.47 -18.23
CA TYR A 137 -9.02 -16.62 -19.70
C TYR A 137 -8.81 -18.05 -20.22
N TYR A 138 -8.98 -19.08 -19.38
CA TYR A 138 -9.11 -20.48 -19.82
C TYR A 138 -10.39 -21.10 -19.26
#